data_AF-A0A519XWN2-F1
#
_entry.id   AF-A0A519XWN2-F1
#
_cell.length_a   1.000
_cell.length_b   1.000
_cell.length_c   1.000
_cell.angle_alpha   90.00
_cell.angle_beta   90.00
_cell.angle_gamma   90.00
#
_symmetry.space_group_name_H-M   'P 1'
#
loop_
_entity.id
_entity.type
_entity.pdbx_description
1 polymer ?
#
loop_
_entity_poly.entity_id
_entity_poly.type
_entity_poly.pdbx_seq_one_letter_code
_entity_poly.pdbx_strand_id
1 'polypeptide(L)'
;IGYPTANLHITEPLKLVPAIGIYAVWATTAAGTRHPAMLSIGVRPTIGAGLAQTIEVNLLDFSGDLYDQLLTLEFMAWLRGEEKYNGLDALKAQLALDAQATRAALAQ
;
A
#
# COMPACT_ATOMS: atom_id res chain seq x y z
N ILE A 1 4.51 -9.55 -10.59
CA ILE A 1 5.68 -8.65 -10.78
C ILE A 1 6.66 -8.57 -9.61
N GLY A 2 6.51 -9.40 -8.57
CA GLY A 2 7.43 -9.42 -7.42
C GLY A 2 7.00 -8.56 -6.23
N TYR A 3 5.83 -7.91 -6.31
CA TYR A 3 5.27 -7.07 -5.25
C TYR A 3 3.83 -7.51 -4.97
N PRO A 4 3.60 -8.60 -4.22
CA PRO A 4 2.24 -9.03 -3.86
C PRO A 4 1.61 -8.03 -2.89
N THR A 5 0.36 -7.62 -3.13
CA THR A 5 -0.36 -6.68 -2.27
C THR A 5 -1.51 -7.37 -1.54
N ALA A 6 -1.67 -7.04 -0.26
CA ALA A 6 -2.90 -7.30 0.47
C ALA A 6 -3.88 -6.15 0.21
N ASN A 7 -5.11 -6.48 -0.18
CA ASN A 7 -6.16 -5.49 -0.36
C ASN A 7 -6.82 -5.26 1.00
N LEU A 8 -6.90 -4.02 1.46
CA LEU A 8 -7.48 -3.69 2.76
C LEU A 8 -8.95 -3.32 2.61
N HIS A 9 -9.77 -3.98 3.41
CA HIS A 9 -11.16 -3.61 3.60
C HIS A 9 -11.30 -2.81 4.90
N ILE A 10 -11.79 -1.57 4.78
CA ILE A 10 -12.11 -0.75 5.95
C ILE A 10 -13.53 -1.09 6.38
N THR A 11 -13.67 -1.65 7.58
CA THR A 11 -14.95 -2.04 8.16
C THR A 11 -15.76 -0.87 8.72
N GLU A 12 -15.10 0.22 9.13
CA GLU A 12 -15.74 1.42 9.68
C GLU A 12 -16.00 2.45 8.56
N PRO A 13 -17.26 2.67 8.15
CA PRO A 13 -17.59 3.54 7.02
C PRO A 13 -17.15 4.99 7.16
N LEU A 14 -17.02 5.50 8.40
CA LEU A 14 -16.65 6.88 8.67
C LEU A 14 -15.14 7.06 8.91
N LYS A 15 -14.34 6.02 8.71
CA LYS A 15 -12.89 6.11 8.92
C LYS A 15 -12.27 7.09 7.94
N LEU A 16 -11.56 8.08 8.47
CA LEU A 16 -10.78 9.01 7.67
C LEU A 16 -9.58 8.28 7.06
N VAL A 17 -9.42 8.44 5.75
CA VAL A 17 -8.31 7.87 4.98
C VAL A 17 -7.51 9.02 4.38
N PRO A 18 -6.15 8.96 4.42
CA PRO A 18 -5.32 9.95 3.77
C PRO A 18 -5.61 10.09 2.27
N ALA A 19 -5.08 11.17 1.68
CA ALA A 19 -5.26 11.45 0.26
C ALA A 19 -4.71 10.32 -0.63
N ILE A 20 -5.12 10.32 -1.90
CA ILE A 20 -4.60 9.41 -2.92
C ILE A 20 -3.07 9.55 -3.03
N GLY A 21 -2.37 8.42 -3.12
CA GLY A 21 -0.93 8.38 -3.29
C GLY A 21 -0.28 7.13 -2.71
N ILE A 22 1.04 7.12 -2.77
CA ILE A 22 1.91 6.07 -2.25
C ILE A 22 2.54 6.55 -0.96
N TYR A 23 2.53 5.69 0.06
CA TYR A 23 3.01 5.99 1.41
C TYR A 23 4.02 4.96 1.89
N ALA A 24 4.99 5.44 2.66
CA ALA A 24 5.80 4.59 3.54
C ALA A 24 5.05 4.40 4.86
N VAL A 25 4.80 3.15 5.22
CA VAL A 25 4.10 2.80 6.46
C VAL A 25 4.82 1.69 7.19
N TRP A 26 4.60 1.61 8.50
CA TRP A 26 4.81 0.36 9.22
C TRP A 26 3.52 -0.45 9.23
N ALA A 27 3.63 -1.74 8.94
CA ALA A 27 2.52 -2.68 8.98
C ALA A 27 2.75 -3.72 10.08
N THR A 28 1.87 -3.74 11.08
CA THR A 28 1.89 -4.74 12.15
C THR A 28 0.84 -5.81 11.86
N THR A 29 1.30 -7.04 11.73
CA THR A 29 0.48 -8.24 11.50
C THR A 29 -0.32 -8.63 12.75
N ALA A 30 -1.34 -9.48 12.59
CA ALA A 30 -2.10 -10.03 13.71
C ALA A 30 -1.22 -10.80 14.72
N ALA A 31 -0.07 -11.34 14.26
CA ALA A 31 0.94 -11.96 15.12
C ALA A 31 1.81 -10.95 15.90
N GLY A 32 1.58 -9.65 15.74
CA GLY A 32 2.35 -8.58 16.38
C GLY A 32 3.70 -8.28 15.73
N THR A 33 4.03 -8.95 14.61
CA THR A 33 5.29 -8.68 13.88
C THR A 33 5.12 -7.46 12.99
N ARG A 34 6.08 -6.53 13.08
CA ARG A 34 6.08 -5.25 12.36
C ARG A 34 7.01 -5.32 11.14
N HIS A 35 6.50 -4.92 9.99
CA HIS A 35 7.21 -4.92 8.71
C HIS A 35 7.21 -3.52 8.09
N PRO A 36 8.29 -3.11 7.43
CA PRO A 36 8.25 -1.93 6.57
C PRO A 36 7.34 -2.24 5.37
N ALA A 37 6.50 -1.29 4.96
CA ALA A 37 5.52 -1.54 3.90
C ALA A 37 5.29 -0.33 3.00
N MET A 38 4.97 -0.62 1.75
CA MET A 38 4.47 0.34 0.78
C MET A 38 2.95 0.27 0.75
N LEU A 39 2.28 1.41 0.95
CA LEU A 39 0.84 1.51 0.87
C LEU A 39 0.44 2.35 -0.35
N SER A 40 -0.47 1.83 -1.17
CA SER A 40 -1.12 2.55 -2.24
C SER A 40 -2.56 2.87 -1.83
N ILE A 41 -2.93 4.15 -1.85
CA ILE A 41 -4.31 4.61 -1.75
C ILE A 41 -4.68 5.18 -3.11
N GLY A 42 -5.65 4.57 -3.77
CA GLY A 42 -6.04 4.90 -5.13
C GLY A 42 -7.54 4.84 -5.34
N VAL A 43 -7.95 4.95 -6.61
CA VAL A 43 -9.34 4.81 -7.03
C VAL A 43 -9.45 3.86 -8.22
N ARG A 44 -10.33 2.87 -8.13
CA ARG A 44 -10.72 2.05 -9.28
C ARG A 44 -11.96 2.67 -9.93
N PRO A 45 -11.93 2.92 -11.25
CA PRO A 45 -13.14 3.25 -12.00
C PRO A 45 -14.12 2.06 -11.91
N THR A 46 -15.30 2.26 -11.33
CA THR A 46 -16.37 1.27 -11.40
C THR A 46 -17.35 1.68 -12.50
N ILE A 47 -17.67 0.74 -13.40
CA ILE A 47 -18.67 0.97 -14.44
C ILE A 47 -20.02 1.17 -13.76
N GLY A 48 -20.61 2.36 -13.92
CA GLY A 48 -21.98 2.68 -13.51
C GLY A 48 -22.19 3.17 -12.06
N ALA A 49 -21.18 3.12 -11.18
CA ALA A 49 -21.36 3.40 -9.75
C ALA A 49 -20.39 4.45 -9.14
N GLY A 50 -19.46 5.01 -9.93
CA GLY A 50 -18.54 6.07 -9.48
C GLY A 50 -17.09 5.62 -9.35
N LEU A 51 -16.32 6.27 -8.47
CA LEU A 51 -14.94 5.89 -8.16
C LEU A 51 -14.93 5.14 -6.82
N ALA A 52 -14.46 3.89 -6.81
CA ALA A 52 -14.31 3.12 -5.59
C ALA A 52 -12.87 3.27 -5.05
N GLN A 53 -12.71 3.73 -3.81
CA GLN A 53 -11.40 3.82 -3.17
C GLN A 53 -10.79 2.42 -2.99
N THR A 54 -9.49 2.31 -3.26
CA THR A 54 -8.72 1.09 -3.07
C THR A 54 -7.52 1.36 -2.19
N ILE A 55 -7.29 0.46 -1.24
CA ILE A 55 -6.14 0.53 -0.35
C ILE A 55 -5.41 -0.81 -0.44
N GLU A 56 -4.16 -0.76 -0.88
CA GLU A 56 -3.34 -1.94 -1.13
C GLU A 56 -2.01 -1.78 -0.43
N VAL A 57 -1.59 -2.79 0.33
CA VAL A 57 -0.33 -2.76 1.08
C VAL A 57 0.57 -3.90 0.64
N ASN A 58 1.83 -3.58 0.33
CA ASN A 58 2.90 -4.56 0.12
C ASN A 58 3.84 -4.51 1.33
N LEU A 59 3.88 -5.60 2.11
CA LEU A 59 4.83 -5.75 3.20
C LEU A 59 6.19 -6.16 2.62
N LEU A 60 7.22 -5.37 2.89
CA LEU A 60 8.59 -5.68 2.52
C LEU A 60 9.13 -6.77 3.45
N ASP A 61 9.94 -7.67 2.89
CA ASP A 61 10.57 -8.79 3.60
C ASP A 61 9.58 -9.78 4.26
N PHE A 62 8.31 -9.73 3.85
CA PHE A 62 7.29 -10.66 4.33
C PHE A 62 7.06 -11.79 3.32
N SER A 63 6.88 -13.00 3.85
CA SER A 63 6.44 -14.17 3.10
C SER A 63 5.34 -14.88 3.88
N GLY A 64 4.21 -15.14 3.23
CA GLY A 64 3.07 -15.79 3.85
C GLY A 64 1.76 -15.27 3.28
N ASP A 65 0.67 -15.60 3.98
CA ASP A 65 -0.68 -15.19 3.65
C ASP A 65 -1.24 -14.21 4.70
N LEU A 66 -1.98 -13.21 4.22
CA LEU A 66 -2.61 -12.15 5.00
C LEU A 66 -4.14 -12.11 4.78
N TYR A 67 -4.72 -13.05 4.03
CA TYR A 67 -6.18 -13.14 3.88
C TYR A 67 -6.86 -13.29 5.26
N ASP A 68 -7.97 -12.55 5.41
CA ASP A 68 -8.80 -12.52 6.61
C ASP A 68 -8.07 -12.13 7.92
N GLN A 69 -6.90 -11.52 7.81
CA GLN A 69 -6.12 -11.04 8.96
C GLN A 69 -6.23 -9.53 9.13
N LEU A 70 -6.19 -9.09 10.39
CA LEU A 70 -6.09 -7.68 10.73
C LEU A 70 -4.64 -7.19 10.54
N LEU A 71 -4.52 -6.03 9.92
CA LEU A 71 -3.27 -5.28 9.80
C LEU A 71 -3.45 -3.90 10.44
N THR A 72 -2.50 -3.52 11.29
CA THR A 72 -2.41 -2.16 11.81
C THR A 72 -1.37 -1.40 10.99
N LEU A 73 -1.76 -0.27 10.41
CA LEU A 73 -0.85 0.57 9.62
C LEU A 73 -0.53 1.86 10.37
N GLU A 74 0.75 2.20 10.41
CA GLU A 74 1.26 3.48 10.92
C GLU A 74 1.85 4.28 9.75
N PHE A 75 1.25 5.42 9.44
CA PHE A 75 1.67 6.27 8.33
C PHE A 75 2.88 7.10 8.71
N MET A 76 3.98 6.96 7.96
CA MET A 76 5.23 7.65 8.26
C MET A 76 5.53 8.76 7.26
N ALA A 77 5.33 8.51 5.97
CA ALA A 77 5.56 9.52 4.93
C ALA A 77 4.66 9.31 3.72
N TRP A 78 4.24 10.42 3.11
CA TRP A 78 3.75 10.43 1.73
C TRP A 78 4.94 10.47 0.78
N LEU A 79 5.00 9.56 -0.18
CA LEU A 79 6.13 9.43 -1.11
C LEU A 79 5.87 10.13 -2.43
N ARG A 80 4.72 9.84 -3.06
CA ARG A 80 4.33 10.39 -4.37
C ARG A 80 2.84 10.18 -4.67
N GLY A 81 2.34 10.83 -5.71
CA GLY A 81 1.01 10.58 -6.26
C GLY A 81 0.95 9.31 -7.12
N GLU A 82 -0.25 8.95 -7.58
CA GLU A 82 -0.44 7.87 -8.55
C GLU A 82 0.07 8.28 -9.94
N GLU A 83 0.66 7.32 -10.66
CA GLU A 83 1.18 7.53 -12.01
C GLU A 83 0.73 6.39 -12.92
N LYS A 84 0.55 6.70 -14.21
CA LYS A 84 0.25 5.70 -15.24
C LYS A 84 1.56 5.26 -15.89
N TYR A 85 1.75 3.95 -16.00
CA TYR A 85 2.94 3.38 -16.63
C TYR A 85 2.62 2.76 -17.98
N ASN A 86 3.51 2.98 -18.93
CA ASN A 86 3.46 2.36 -20.26
C ASN A 86 4.04 0.95 -20.19
N GLY A 87 3.30 0.03 -19.57
CA GLY A 87 3.66 -1.38 -19.48
C GLY A 87 4.27 -1.81 -18.15
N LEU A 88 4.51 -3.13 -18.06
CA LEU A 88 4.81 -3.81 -16.80
C LEU A 88 6.21 -3.50 -16.25
N ASP A 89 7.19 -3.34 -17.14
CA ASP A 89 8.58 -3.08 -16.75
C ASP A 89 8.74 -1.70 -16.13
N ALA A 90 8.07 -0.68 -16.70
CA ALA A 90 8.04 0.67 -16.15
C ALA A 90 7.41 0.70 -14.75
N LEU A 91 6.29 0.00 -14.56
CA LEU A 91 5.65 -0.15 -13.25
C LEU A 91 6.61 -0.85 -12.26
N LYS A 92 7.24 -1.95 -12.66
CA LYS A 92 8.14 -2.71 -11.79
C LYS A 92 9.36 -1.88 -11.37
N ALA A 93 9.91 -1.08 -12.29
CA ALA A 93 11.01 -0.17 -11.99
C ALA A 93 10.59 0.88 -10.94
N GLN A 94 9.40 1.46 -11.08
CA GLN A 94 8.91 2.42 -10.09
C GLN A 94 8.63 1.80 -8.72
N LEU A 95 8.06 0.59 -8.67
CA LEU A 95 7.86 -0.13 -7.40
C LEU A 95 9.18 -0.43 -6.67
N ALA A 96 10.27 -0.65 -7.42
CA ALA A 96 11.59 -0.82 -6.81
C ALA A 96 12.12 0.47 -6.19
N LEU A 97 11.88 1.62 -6.83
CA LEU A 97 12.21 2.94 -6.28
C LEU A 97 11.35 3.24 -5.04
N ASP A 98 10.05 2.93 -5.08
CA ASP A 98 9.15 3.12 -3.96
C ASP A 98 9.59 2.28 -2.75
N ALA A 99 10.04 1.03 -2.97
CA ALA A 99 10.54 0.18 -1.88
C ALA A 99 11.81 0.75 -1.23
N GLN A 100 12.70 1.31 -2.03
CA GLN A 100 13.91 1.99 -1.53
C GLN A 100 13.53 3.25 -0.74
N ALA A 101 12.64 4.07 -1.28
CA ALA A 101 12.16 5.29 -0.63
C ALA A 101 11.45 4.98 0.70
N THR A 102 10.63 3.93 0.75
CA THR A 102 10.01 3.44 1.99
C THR A 102 11.07 3.10 3.03
N ARG A 103 12.09 2.29 2.69
CA ARG A 103 13.14 1.96 3.64
C ARG A 103 13.88 3.19 4.15
N ALA A 104 14.18 4.15 3.26
CA ALA A 104 14.83 5.39 3.64
C ALA A 104 13.96 6.26 4.57
N ALA A 105 12.65 6.34 4.33
CA ALA A 105 11.72 7.11 5.16
C ALA A 105 11.51 6.49 6.55
N LEU A 106 11.60 5.17 6.68
CA LEU A 106 11.39 4.45 7.95
C LEU A 106 12.66 4.32 8.81
N ALA A 107 13.82 4.70 8.27
CA ALA A 107 15.10 4.71 8.98
C ALA A 107 15.40 6.03 9.71
N GLN A 108 14.50 7.01 9.60
CA GLN A 108 14.57 8.32 10.26
C GLN A 108 13.82 8.29 11.59
#